data_AF-A0ABC9VGS7-F1
#
_entry.id   AF-A0ABC9VGS7-F1
#
_cell.length_a   1.000
_cell.length_b   1.000
_cell.length_c   1.000
_cell.angle_alpha   90.00
_cell.angle_beta   90.00
_cell.angle_gamma   90.00
#
_symmetry.space_group_name_H-M   'P 1'
#
loop_
_entity.id
_entity.type
_entity.pdbx_description
1 polymer ?
#
loop_
_entity_poly.entity_id
_entity_poly.type
_entity_poly.pdbx_seq_one_letter_code
_entity_poly.pdbx_strand_id
1 'polypeptide(L)'
;MWELFAIPLVSSAAALWVGTRKNDKNRMAIEKVFKNMKVGAIEGKEFVYPKLIKKEQHDNFDRYTYRVPVGLPSKVLEPLQEIISATLDAPVEVTFKKWLYVDVFRSTIPDLVPYKDVPDQEGWVVPLGKNEKGWHFHDFDKTPHMTNSGTARFGKTVFLKVMMTYLIEHHPEDVEFFIIDMKGGLEFERYRYLRQVIDVASDPFEALEVLEKVKSLLEQKMTEFKQNHWTNVVHSPYKKRLFIIVDEAAQLVPEPHMNKTMKNILSYCQNVLSEVARIGGALGFRLVFCTQYPTADTLPRQIKQNADIKISFRLPTGYASQVAIDDYGAEKLPSAFPGRAIIKTHEMKIVQTPLIDDEEMMKRLGRYQVAKPRKGKNEGTEDFVHFG
;
A
#
# COMPACT_ATOMS: atom_id res chain seq x y z
N MET A 1 -45.72 12.45 36.27
CA MET A 1 -44.85 12.71 37.44
C MET A 1 -43.64 11.79 37.28
N TRP A 2 -42.44 12.34 37.36
CA TRP A 2 -41.20 11.78 36.80
C TRP A 2 -40.68 10.56 37.57
N GLU A 3 -40.31 9.48 36.87
CA GLU A 3 -39.41 8.44 37.41
C GLU A 3 -37.97 8.76 36.96
N LEU A 4 -37.11 9.05 37.92
CA LEU A 4 -35.67 9.30 37.75
C LEU A 4 -34.94 7.96 37.61
N PHE A 5 -34.41 7.68 36.42
CA PHE A 5 -33.36 6.68 36.22
C PHE A 5 -32.08 7.14 36.94
N ALA A 6 -31.78 6.53 38.09
CA ALA A 6 -30.49 6.63 38.74
C ALA A 6 -29.44 5.89 37.91
N ILE A 7 -28.73 6.63 37.05
CA ILE A 7 -27.50 6.13 36.41
C ILE A 7 -26.40 6.12 37.48
N PRO A 8 -25.64 5.02 37.67
CA PRO A 8 -24.66 4.93 38.73
C PRO A 8 -23.48 5.88 38.47
N LEU A 9 -23.44 6.99 39.21
CA LEU A 9 -22.33 7.95 39.29
C LEU A 9 -20.96 7.32 39.66
N VAL A 10 -20.97 6.07 40.11
CA VAL A 10 -19.78 5.34 40.57
C VAL A 10 -18.93 4.81 39.41
N SER A 11 -19.53 4.50 38.25
CA SER A 11 -18.79 3.92 37.11
C SER A 11 -17.91 4.95 36.39
N SER A 12 -18.41 6.18 36.24
CA SER A 12 -17.68 7.29 35.60
C SER A 12 -16.52 7.80 36.46
N ALA A 13 -16.72 7.92 37.78
CA ALA A 13 -15.65 8.29 38.71
C ALA A 13 -14.57 7.21 38.81
N ALA A 14 -14.94 5.92 38.82
CA ALA A 14 -13.99 4.81 38.81
C ALA A 14 -13.20 4.73 37.49
N ALA A 15 -13.85 4.95 36.34
CA ALA A 15 -13.19 4.99 35.03
C ALA A 15 -12.21 6.18 34.91
N LEU A 16 -12.59 7.37 35.40
CA LEU A 16 -11.71 8.55 35.51
C LEU A 16 -10.53 8.29 36.47
N TRP A 17 -10.78 7.67 37.62
CA TRP A 17 -9.74 7.42 38.63
C TRP A 17 -8.75 6.30 38.22
N VAL A 18 -9.23 5.24 37.58
CA VAL A 18 -8.38 4.19 36.98
C VAL A 18 -7.58 4.75 35.80
N GLY A 19 -8.20 5.62 34.99
CA GLY A 19 -7.54 6.36 33.91
C GLY A 19 -6.37 7.21 34.40
N THR A 20 -6.56 8.02 35.46
CA THR A 20 -5.51 8.88 36.05
C THR A 20 -4.37 8.08 36.71
N ARG A 21 -4.65 6.98 37.44
CA ARG A 21 -3.61 6.13 38.07
C ARG A 21 -2.76 5.35 37.06
N LYS A 22 -3.37 4.83 35.97
CA LYS A 22 -2.60 4.20 34.88
C LYS A 22 -1.75 5.23 34.14
N ASN A 23 -2.21 6.48 34.10
CA ASN A 23 -1.58 7.58 33.40
C ASN A 23 -0.31 8.17 34.05
N ASP A 24 -0.13 8.03 35.37
CA ASP A 24 1.13 8.41 36.03
C ASP A 24 2.19 7.30 35.89
N LYS A 25 1.76 6.03 35.80
CA LYS A 25 2.65 4.89 35.57
C LYS A 25 3.40 4.99 34.23
N ASN A 26 2.71 5.37 33.15
CA ASN A 26 3.35 5.52 31.84
C ASN A 26 4.43 6.61 31.86
N ARG A 27 4.15 7.75 32.50
CA ARG A 27 5.15 8.81 32.72
C ARG A 27 6.37 8.26 33.48
N MET A 28 6.15 7.63 34.63
CA MET A 28 7.24 7.09 35.45
C MET A 28 8.08 6.06 34.68
N ALA A 29 7.44 5.22 33.87
CA ALA A 29 8.10 4.25 33.02
C ALA A 29 8.95 4.92 31.92
N ILE A 30 8.41 5.93 31.23
CA ILE A 30 9.15 6.71 30.23
C ILE A 30 10.38 7.39 30.87
N GLU A 31 10.21 8.07 32.01
CA GLU A 31 11.32 8.71 32.72
C GLU A 31 12.36 7.69 33.23
N LYS A 32 11.93 6.48 33.60
CA LYS A 32 12.84 5.38 33.96
C LYS A 32 13.64 4.90 32.75
N VAL A 33 13.05 4.82 31.56
CA VAL A 33 13.78 4.54 30.31
C VAL A 33 14.85 5.60 30.07
N PHE A 34 14.53 6.89 30.23
CA PHE A 34 15.52 7.95 30.08
C PHE A 34 16.70 7.80 31.05
N LYS A 35 16.43 7.45 32.31
CA LYS A 35 17.48 7.20 33.30
C LYS A 35 18.37 6.02 32.94
N ASN A 36 17.76 4.88 32.61
CA ASN A 36 18.48 3.64 32.28
C ASN A 36 19.33 3.78 31.02
N MET A 37 18.81 4.48 30.00
CA MET A 37 19.50 4.73 28.74
C MET A 37 20.44 5.94 28.79
N LYS A 38 20.54 6.62 29.94
CA LYS A 38 21.30 7.87 30.11
C LYS A 38 20.95 8.91 29.02
N VAL A 39 19.66 9.04 28.75
CA VAL A 39 19.13 10.04 27.80
C VAL A 39 19.13 11.38 28.50
N GLY A 40 20.14 12.20 28.23
CA GLY A 40 20.33 13.49 28.86
C GLY A 40 21.64 14.14 28.40
N ALA A 41 21.95 15.29 28.96
CA ALA A 41 23.19 16.02 28.68
C ALA A 41 23.73 16.66 29.95
N ILE A 42 25.02 16.99 29.94
CA ILE A 42 25.65 17.71 31.05
C ILE A 42 25.33 19.19 30.90
N GLU A 43 24.65 19.78 31.88
CA GLU A 43 24.45 21.23 31.99
C GLU A 43 25.20 21.71 33.23
N GLY A 44 26.28 22.48 33.03
CA GLY A 44 27.19 22.87 34.10
C GLY A 44 27.99 21.68 34.64
N LYS A 45 27.65 21.21 35.85
CA LYS A 45 28.30 20.06 36.52
C LYS A 45 27.38 18.85 36.71
N GLU A 46 26.12 18.95 36.31
CA GLU A 46 25.11 17.92 36.55
C GLU A 46 24.62 17.28 35.26
N PHE A 47 24.30 15.98 35.33
CA PHE A 47 23.66 15.29 34.24
C PHE A 47 22.14 15.52 34.31
N VAL A 48 21.60 16.22 33.33
CA VAL A 48 20.19 16.60 33.28
C VAL A 48 19.44 15.66 32.34
N TYR A 49 18.35 15.07 32.83
CA TYR A 49 17.43 14.24 32.05
C TYR A 49 16.29 15.08 31.45
N PRO A 50 15.63 14.61 30.37
CA PRO A 50 14.40 15.22 29.87
C PRO A 50 13.36 15.40 30.98
N LYS A 51 12.78 16.60 31.08
CA LYS A 51 11.79 16.95 32.09
C LYS A 51 10.41 17.11 31.45
N LEU A 52 9.38 16.47 32.02
CA LEU A 52 8.02 16.60 31.51
C LEU A 52 7.56 18.06 31.62
N ILE A 53 7.11 18.62 30.50
CA ILE A 53 6.51 19.96 30.40
C ILE A 53 5.00 19.84 30.54
N LYS A 54 4.41 18.96 29.72
CA LYS A 54 2.96 18.87 29.56
C LYS A 54 2.57 17.44 29.21
N LYS A 55 1.39 17.05 29.69
CA LYS A 55 0.67 15.87 29.25
C LYS A 55 -0.64 16.30 28.60
N GLU A 56 -0.96 15.70 27.45
CA GLU A 56 -2.19 15.95 26.71
C GLU A 56 -2.89 14.63 26.42
N GLN A 57 -4.20 14.60 26.64
CA GLN A 57 -5.04 13.45 26.31
C GLN A 57 -5.71 13.72 24.96
N HIS A 58 -5.41 12.91 23.96
CA HIS A 58 -6.11 12.89 22.68
C HIS A 58 -7.03 11.67 22.60
N ASP A 59 -7.85 11.57 21.56
CA ASP A 59 -8.86 10.51 21.42
C ASP A 59 -8.26 9.10 21.42
N ASN A 60 -7.13 8.89 20.72
CA ASN A 60 -6.50 7.56 20.61
C ASN A 60 -5.09 7.44 21.20
N PHE A 61 -4.53 8.52 21.75
CA PHE A 61 -3.21 8.48 22.38
C PHE A 61 -3.08 9.50 23.52
N ASP A 62 -2.14 9.25 24.40
CA ASP A 62 -1.67 10.21 25.40
C ASP A 62 -0.31 10.76 24.95
N ARG A 63 -0.19 12.09 24.85
CA ARG A 63 1.05 12.77 24.47
C ARG A 63 1.78 13.27 25.71
N TYR A 64 3.04 12.88 25.84
CA TYR A 64 3.97 13.35 26.86
C TYR A 64 5.01 14.24 26.20
N THR A 65 5.02 15.52 26.55
CA THR A 65 5.95 16.51 26.00
C THR A 65 7.07 16.77 26.99
N TYR A 66 8.31 16.44 26.63
CA TYR A 66 9.50 16.63 27.46
C TYR A 66 10.41 17.72 26.92
N ARG A 67 10.91 18.56 27.83
CA ARG A 67 12.03 19.46 27.59
C ARG A 67 13.30 18.64 27.64
N VAL A 68 14.03 18.58 26.53
CA VAL A 68 15.37 17.99 26.49
C VAL A 68 16.42 19.03 26.87
N PRO A 69 17.52 18.63 27.51
CA PRO A 69 18.66 19.51 27.77
C PRO A 69 19.38 19.88 26.47
N VAL A 70 20.10 21.00 26.48
CA VAL A 70 20.87 21.47 25.31
C VAL A 70 22.03 20.52 25.02
N GLY A 71 22.25 20.20 23.74
CA GLY A 71 23.36 19.33 23.33
C GLY A 71 23.06 17.83 23.40
N LEU A 72 21.80 17.42 23.59
CA LEU A 72 21.40 16.02 23.52
C LEU A 72 21.65 15.46 22.10
N PRO A 73 22.50 14.43 21.93
CA PRO A 73 22.75 13.85 20.62
C PRO A 73 21.51 13.13 20.07
N SER A 74 21.19 13.34 18.79
CA SER A 74 20.04 12.68 18.12
C SER A 74 20.12 11.15 18.20
N LYS A 75 21.33 10.59 18.15
CA LYS A 75 21.59 9.14 18.23
C LYS A 75 21.07 8.50 19.52
N VAL A 76 20.95 9.27 20.61
CA VAL A 76 20.42 8.77 21.89
C VAL A 76 18.89 8.65 21.85
N LEU A 77 18.23 9.32 20.89
CA LEU A 77 16.79 9.28 20.70
C LEU A 77 16.33 8.11 19.83
N GLU A 78 17.17 7.66 18.89
CA GLU A 78 16.86 6.59 17.92
C GLU A 78 16.25 5.33 18.56
N PRO A 79 16.81 4.72 19.63
CA PRO A 79 16.27 3.49 20.20
C PRO A 79 15.05 3.72 21.12
N LEU A 80 14.70 4.98 21.44
CA LEU A 80 13.69 5.26 22.46
C LEU A 80 12.32 4.74 22.10
N GLN A 81 11.93 4.84 20.82
CA GLN A 81 10.61 4.38 20.40
C GLN A 81 10.42 2.89 20.68
N GLU A 82 11.39 2.07 20.28
CA GLU A 82 11.35 0.62 20.48
C GLU A 82 11.37 0.26 21.97
N ILE A 83 12.27 0.87 22.75
CA ILE A 83 12.42 0.56 24.18
C ILE A 83 11.19 1.00 24.98
N ILE A 84 10.65 2.21 24.72
CA ILE A 84 9.47 2.70 25.41
C ILE A 84 8.26 1.86 25.01
N SER A 85 8.10 1.54 23.73
CA SER A 85 7.04 0.65 23.24
C SER A 85 7.05 -0.70 23.97
N ALA A 86 8.21 -1.36 24.04
CA ALA A 86 8.38 -2.61 24.76
C ALA A 86 8.17 -2.50 26.27
N THR A 87 8.56 -1.37 26.88
CA THR A 87 8.41 -1.12 28.33
C THR A 87 6.94 -0.92 28.71
N LEU A 88 6.17 -0.26 27.85
CA LEU A 88 4.77 0.07 28.10
C LEU A 88 3.80 -1.00 27.60
N ASP A 89 4.28 -1.96 26.80
CA ASP A 89 3.45 -2.91 26.06
C ASP A 89 2.35 -2.19 25.27
N ALA A 90 2.74 -1.11 24.59
CA ALA A 90 1.84 -0.24 23.85
C ALA A 90 2.57 0.38 22.66
N PRO A 91 1.90 0.63 21.51
CA PRO A 91 2.52 1.32 20.40
C PRO A 91 2.91 2.74 20.81
N VAL A 92 4.13 3.14 20.47
CA VAL A 92 4.68 4.45 20.81
C VAL A 92 5.26 5.11 19.57
N GLU A 93 5.05 6.41 19.45
CA GLU A 93 5.78 7.27 18.53
C GLU A 93 6.64 8.27 19.30
N VAL A 94 7.92 8.36 18.94
CA VAL A 94 8.85 9.34 19.52
C VAL A 94 9.25 10.33 18.44
N THR A 95 8.89 11.60 18.63
CA THR A 95 9.22 12.67 17.69
C THR A 95 10.03 13.76 18.38
N PHE A 96 11.10 14.23 17.75
CA PHE A 96 11.87 15.36 18.24
C PHE A 96 11.77 16.55 17.28
N LYS A 97 11.21 17.67 17.77
CA LYS A 97 11.22 18.97 17.06
C LYS A 97 11.81 20.03 18.00
N LYS A 98 10.96 20.91 18.55
CA LYS A 98 11.33 21.81 19.65
C LYS A 98 11.43 21.08 20.99
N TRP A 99 10.56 20.09 21.17
CA TRP A 99 10.47 19.25 22.36
C TRP A 99 10.52 17.79 21.94
N LEU A 100 10.78 16.91 22.90
CA LEU A 100 10.63 15.47 22.73
C LEU A 100 9.18 15.09 23.02
N TYR A 101 8.48 14.62 22.00
CA TYR A 101 7.11 14.13 22.09
C TYR A 101 7.15 12.61 22.15
N VAL A 102 6.46 12.04 23.14
CA VAL A 102 6.23 10.60 23.27
C VAL A 102 4.72 10.40 23.24
N ASP A 103 4.22 9.86 22.14
CA ASP A 103 2.80 9.54 21.96
C ASP A 103 2.59 8.06 22.25
N VAL A 104 1.78 7.76 23.26
CA VAL A 104 1.45 6.38 23.66
C VAL A 104 0.03 6.07 23.19
N PHE A 105 -0.10 5.20 22.19
CA PHE A 105 -1.39 4.85 21.60
C PHE A 105 -2.17 3.88 22.49
N ARG A 106 -3.50 4.00 22.48
CA ARG A 106 -4.40 3.13 23.28
C ARG A 106 -4.86 1.90 22.51
N SER A 107 -4.90 1.97 21.19
CA SER A 107 -5.16 0.85 20.29
C SER A 107 -3.84 0.35 19.70
N THR A 108 -3.82 -0.91 19.28
CA THR A 108 -2.79 -1.48 18.38
C THR A 108 -3.28 -1.49 16.94
N ILE A 109 -2.37 -1.77 15.99
CA ILE A 109 -2.76 -2.11 14.62
C ILE A 109 -3.78 -3.26 14.68
N PRO A 110 -4.96 -3.14 14.03
CA PRO A 110 -5.92 -4.22 13.98
C PRO A 110 -5.33 -5.50 13.40
N ASP A 111 -5.80 -6.65 13.87
CA ASP A 111 -5.39 -7.95 13.32
C ASP A 111 -6.06 -8.24 11.97
N LEU A 112 -7.26 -7.69 11.78
CA LEU A 112 -8.07 -7.82 10.57
C LEU A 112 -8.90 -6.55 10.37
N VAL A 113 -9.03 -6.13 9.11
CA VAL A 113 -9.83 -4.96 8.72
C VAL A 113 -10.77 -5.38 7.59
N PRO A 114 -12.08 -5.47 7.81
CA PRO A 114 -13.04 -5.77 6.74
C PRO A 114 -13.08 -4.67 5.67
N TYR A 115 -13.23 -5.03 4.40
CA TYR A 115 -13.35 -4.06 3.31
C TYR A 115 -14.55 -3.12 3.47
N LYS A 116 -15.68 -3.63 3.97
CA LYS A 116 -16.89 -2.83 4.26
C LYS A 116 -16.68 -1.67 5.26
N ASP A 117 -15.60 -1.71 6.04
CA ASP A 117 -15.28 -0.68 7.03
C ASP A 117 -14.40 0.45 6.43
N VAL A 118 -13.94 0.29 5.19
CA VAL A 118 -13.16 1.30 4.47
C VAL A 118 -14.06 2.53 4.26
N PRO A 119 -13.64 3.73 4.70
CA PRO A 119 -14.42 4.94 4.47
C PRO A 119 -14.27 5.39 3.02
N ASP A 120 -15.37 5.89 2.46
CA ASP A 120 -15.36 6.53 1.15
C ASP A 120 -14.46 7.78 1.18
N GLN A 121 -13.75 8.00 0.09
CA GLN A 121 -12.87 9.14 -0.12
C GLN A 121 -12.99 9.61 -1.57
N GLU A 122 -12.98 10.93 -1.76
CA GLU A 122 -13.01 11.55 -3.09
C GLU A 122 -11.64 11.48 -3.78
N GLY A 123 -11.67 11.58 -5.11
CA GLY A 123 -10.47 11.57 -5.95
C GLY A 123 -9.96 10.17 -6.29
N TRP A 124 -8.78 10.09 -6.90
CA TRP A 124 -8.16 8.85 -7.38
C TRP A 124 -7.42 8.11 -6.27
N VAL A 125 -8.14 7.84 -5.18
CA VAL A 125 -7.57 7.29 -3.97
C VAL A 125 -7.87 5.80 -3.79
N VAL A 126 -7.00 5.11 -3.06
CA VAL A 126 -7.20 3.70 -2.65
C VAL A 126 -6.79 3.49 -1.20
N PRO A 127 -7.50 2.63 -0.45
CA PRO A 127 -7.16 2.33 0.92
C PRO A 127 -5.87 1.53 0.99
N LEU A 128 -4.88 2.05 1.73
CA LEU A 128 -3.64 1.33 2.03
C LEU A 128 -3.79 0.44 3.27
N GLY A 129 -4.63 0.84 4.22
CA GLY A 129 -4.86 0.08 5.45
C GLY A 129 -5.06 0.97 6.66
N LYS A 130 -5.19 0.32 7.82
CA LYS A 130 -5.42 0.99 9.10
C LYS A 130 -4.31 0.65 10.09
N ASN A 131 -3.90 1.64 10.88
CA ASN A 131 -3.06 1.43 12.07
C ASN A 131 -3.60 2.25 13.24
N GLU A 132 -2.82 2.41 14.30
CA GLU A 132 -3.17 3.18 15.48
C GLU A 132 -3.47 4.65 15.17
N LYS A 133 -2.95 5.19 14.06
CA LYS A 133 -3.21 6.56 13.62
C LYS A 133 -4.46 6.69 12.74
N GLY A 134 -5.17 5.59 12.50
CA GLY A 134 -6.36 5.54 11.65
C GLY A 134 -6.08 5.01 10.25
N TRP A 135 -6.93 5.42 9.31
CA TRP A 135 -6.89 4.98 7.92
C TRP A 135 -5.82 5.72 7.12
N HIS A 136 -5.11 4.99 6.27
CA HIS A 136 -4.13 5.50 5.34
C HIS A 136 -4.61 5.23 3.92
N PHE A 137 -4.49 6.24 3.07
CA PHE A 137 -4.88 6.20 1.67
C PHE A 137 -3.71 6.61 0.78
N HIS A 138 -3.70 6.10 -0.44
CA HIS A 138 -2.82 6.55 -1.50
C HIS A 138 -3.65 7.29 -2.55
N ASP A 139 -3.10 8.37 -3.10
CA ASP A 139 -3.72 9.19 -4.13
C ASP A 139 -2.91 9.08 -5.42
N PHE A 140 -3.48 8.40 -6.42
CA PHE A 140 -2.84 8.16 -7.71
C PHE A 140 -2.71 9.41 -8.57
N ASP A 141 -3.42 10.50 -8.26
CA ASP A 141 -3.20 11.78 -8.95
C ASP A 141 -2.01 12.56 -8.38
N LYS A 142 -1.61 12.27 -7.13
CA LYS A 142 -0.37 12.80 -6.53
C LYS A 142 0.85 11.96 -6.87
N THR A 143 0.73 10.64 -6.76
CA THR A 143 1.82 9.70 -7.00
C THR A 143 1.30 8.59 -7.94
N PRO A 144 1.62 8.63 -9.25
CA PRO A 144 0.93 7.81 -10.24
C PRO A 144 1.25 6.33 -10.25
N HIS A 145 2.39 5.93 -9.69
CA HIS A 145 2.91 4.56 -9.80
C HIS A 145 3.18 3.98 -8.41
N MET A 146 2.94 2.68 -8.28
CA MET A 146 3.05 1.93 -7.03
C MET A 146 3.81 0.63 -7.27
N THR A 147 4.71 0.29 -6.36
CA THR A 147 5.27 -1.07 -6.26
C THR A 147 4.60 -1.84 -5.13
N ASN A 148 4.33 -3.13 -5.36
CA ASN A 148 3.70 -4.01 -4.37
C ASN A 148 4.42 -5.36 -4.29
N SER A 149 5.17 -5.56 -3.21
CA SER A 149 6.00 -6.75 -3.02
C SER A 149 5.48 -7.63 -1.89
N GLY A 150 5.72 -8.93 -1.96
CA GLY A 150 5.43 -9.82 -0.83
C GLY A 150 5.31 -11.27 -1.21
N THR A 151 5.67 -12.17 -0.31
CA THR A 151 5.54 -13.61 -0.56
C THR A 151 4.08 -14.05 -0.66
N ALA A 152 3.86 -15.19 -1.31
CA ALA A 152 2.53 -15.78 -1.46
C ALA A 152 1.79 -15.88 -0.11
N ARG A 153 0.47 -15.67 -0.14
CA ARG A 153 -0.45 -15.78 1.01
C ARG A 153 -0.32 -14.72 2.12
N PHE A 154 0.54 -13.71 1.97
CA PHE A 154 0.68 -12.65 2.98
C PHE A 154 -0.12 -11.37 2.71
N GLY A 155 -0.91 -11.31 1.62
CA GLY A 155 -1.86 -10.22 1.38
C GLY A 155 -1.68 -9.45 0.07
N LYS A 156 -0.58 -9.66 -0.67
CA LYS A 156 -0.29 -8.98 -1.95
C LYS A 156 -1.48 -9.00 -2.93
N THR A 157 -1.99 -10.20 -3.23
CA THR A 157 -3.11 -10.38 -4.16
C THR A 157 -4.43 -9.83 -3.60
N VAL A 158 -4.71 -10.04 -2.31
CA VAL A 158 -5.91 -9.49 -1.65
C VAL A 158 -5.92 -7.97 -1.73
N PHE A 159 -4.77 -7.32 -1.51
CA PHE A 159 -4.65 -5.88 -1.64
C PHE A 159 -4.92 -5.39 -3.07
N LEU A 160 -4.47 -6.11 -4.10
CA LEU A 160 -4.83 -5.79 -5.49
C LEU A 160 -6.34 -5.90 -5.73
N LYS A 161 -6.99 -6.95 -5.19
CA LYS A 161 -8.45 -7.12 -5.26
C LYS A 161 -9.18 -5.96 -4.58
N VAL A 162 -8.73 -5.54 -3.39
CA VAL A 162 -9.27 -4.37 -2.67
C VAL A 162 -9.10 -3.10 -3.47
N MET A 163 -7.91 -2.84 -4.01
CA MET A 163 -7.60 -1.66 -4.81
C MET A 163 -8.48 -1.58 -6.06
N MET A 164 -8.56 -2.66 -6.83
CA MET A 164 -9.40 -2.74 -8.02
C MET A 164 -10.89 -2.56 -7.68
N THR A 165 -11.38 -3.24 -6.64
CA THR A 165 -12.79 -3.13 -6.22
C THR A 165 -13.12 -1.70 -5.84
N TYR A 166 -12.26 -1.07 -5.02
CA TYR A 166 -12.45 0.31 -4.59
C TYR A 166 -12.47 1.29 -5.76
N LEU A 167 -11.51 1.17 -6.69
CA LEU A 167 -11.46 2.02 -7.88
C LEU A 167 -12.69 1.84 -8.79
N ILE A 168 -13.16 0.61 -8.99
CA ILE A 168 -14.35 0.34 -9.81
C ILE A 168 -15.62 0.90 -9.15
N GLU A 169 -15.76 0.76 -7.84
CA GLU A 169 -16.94 1.29 -7.13
C GLU A 169 -16.97 2.83 -7.12
N HIS A 170 -15.81 3.48 -7.03
CA HIS A 170 -15.71 4.95 -6.93
C HIS A 170 -15.59 5.66 -8.29
N HIS A 171 -14.98 5.03 -9.30
CA HIS A 171 -14.76 5.60 -10.64
C HIS A 171 -15.31 4.70 -11.76
N PRO A 172 -16.58 4.24 -11.66
CA PRO A 172 -17.09 3.14 -12.47
C PRO A 172 -17.12 3.41 -13.98
N GLU A 173 -17.14 4.67 -14.42
CA GLU A 173 -17.14 5.06 -15.84
C GLU A 173 -15.76 5.55 -16.33
N ASP A 174 -14.86 5.87 -15.40
CA ASP A 174 -13.61 6.58 -15.68
C ASP A 174 -12.36 5.71 -15.44
N VAL A 175 -12.46 4.61 -14.69
CA VAL A 175 -11.34 3.69 -14.48
C VAL A 175 -11.29 2.63 -15.58
N GLU A 176 -10.08 2.41 -16.10
CA GLU A 176 -9.78 1.38 -17.08
C GLU A 176 -8.60 0.53 -16.62
N PHE A 177 -8.57 -0.76 -16.97
CA PHE A 177 -7.51 -1.68 -16.57
C PHE A 177 -6.94 -2.49 -17.73
N PHE A 178 -5.62 -2.59 -17.77
CA PHE A 178 -4.88 -3.69 -18.38
C PHE A 178 -4.27 -4.55 -17.27
N ILE A 179 -4.43 -5.87 -17.36
CA ILE A 179 -3.92 -6.80 -16.34
C ILE A 179 -2.95 -7.78 -16.98
N ILE A 180 -1.78 -7.93 -16.38
CA ILE A 180 -0.75 -8.89 -16.78
C ILE A 180 -0.60 -9.90 -15.63
N ASP A 181 -1.24 -11.06 -15.77
CA ASP A 181 -1.27 -12.17 -14.82
C ASP A 181 -0.73 -13.45 -15.46
N MET A 182 0.59 -13.50 -15.64
CA MET A 182 1.26 -14.66 -16.25
C MET A 182 1.40 -15.86 -15.30
N LYS A 183 0.61 -15.92 -14.23
CA LYS A 183 0.49 -17.10 -13.34
C LYS A 183 -0.69 -17.99 -13.72
N GLY A 184 -0.97 -18.10 -15.02
CA GLY A 184 -2.04 -18.95 -15.54
C GLY A 184 -3.45 -18.42 -15.28
N GLY A 185 -3.62 -17.12 -15.04
CA GLY A 185 -4.92 -16.45 -14.94
C GLY A 185 -5.80 -16.81 -13.74
N LEU A 186 -5.27 -17.53 -12.74
CA LEU A 186 -6.09 -18.07 -11.64
C LEU A 186 -6.77 -16.99 -10.77
N GLU A 187 -6.11 -15.84 -10.60
CA GLU A 187 -6.58 -14.78 -9.71
C GLU A 187 -7.37 -13.71 -10.47
N PHE A 188 -6.92 -13.33 -11.67
CA PHE A 188 -7.45 -12.17 -12.37
C PHE A 188 -8.27 -12.46 -13.62
N GLU A 189 -8.31 -13.69 -14.15
CA GLU A 189 -9.09 -13.99 -15.38
C GLU A 189 -10.58 -13.68 -15.23
N ARG A 190 -11.13 -13.82 -14.01
CA ARG A 190 -12.53 -13.46 -13.72
C ARG A 190 -12.86 -11.97 -13.94
N TYR A 191 -11.85 -11.10 -13.90
CA TYR A 191 -12.01 -9.66 -14.10
C TYR A 191 -12.15 -9.29 -15.57
N ARG A 192 -11.75 -10.16 -16.52
CA ARG A 192 -11.85 -9.93 -17.97
C ARG A 192 -13.25 -9.50 -18.42
N TYR A 193 -14.28 -9.91 -17.67
CA TYR A 193 -15.67 -9.62 -17.99
C TYR A 193 -16.22 -8.39 -17.26
N LEU A 194 -15.39 -7.56 -16.62
CA LEU A 194 -15.83 -6.27 -16.10
C LEU A 194 -15.64 -5.21 -17.18
N ARG A 195 -16.61 -4.31 -17.38
CA ARG A 195 -16.56 -3.29 -18.45
C ARG A 195 -15.35 -2.36 -18.39
N GLN A 196 -14.72 -2.22 -17.21
CA GLN A 196 -13.53 -1.42 -16.98
C GLN A 196 -12.24 -2.14 -17.42
N VAL A 197 -12.25 -3.46 -17.57
CA VAL A 197 -11.07 -4.22 -17.97
C VAL A 197 -11.01 -4.27 -19.48
N ILE A 198 -10.00 -3.63 -20.05
CA ILE A 198 -9.79 -3.58 -21.49
C ILE A 198 -9.23 -4.92 -21.97
N ASP A 199 -8.21 -5.45 -21.28
CA ASP A 199 -7.60 -6.72 -21.64
C ASP A 199 -6.85 -7.37 -20.47
N VAL A 200 -6.68 -8.68 -20.56
CA VAL A 200 -5.94 -9.50 -19.59
C VAL A 200 -4.98 -10.40 -20.35
N ALA A 201 -3.70 -10.37 -19.98
CA ALA A 201 -2.65 -11.22 -20.51
C ALA A 201 -2.27 -12.30 -19.50
N SER A 202 -2.29 -13.56 -19.95
CA SER A 202 -1.95 -14.74 -19.14
C SER A 202 -0.64 -15.42 -19.53
N ASP A 203 -0.01 -14.99 -20.64
CA ASP A 203 1.26 -15.50 -21.13
C ASP A 203 2.10 -14.38 -21.80
N PRO A 204 3.38 -14.65 -22.13
CA PRO A 204 4.26 -13.63 -22.71
C PRO A 204 3.81 -13.05 -24.07
N PHE A 205 3.11 -13.82 -24.90
CA PHE A 205 2.63 -13.34 -26.19
C PHE A 205 1.40 -12.44 -26.00
N GLU A 206 0.46 -12.83 -25.15
CA GLU A 206 -0.65 -11.94 -24.77
C GLU A 206 -0.12 -10.66 -24.09
N ALA A 207 0.92 -10.77 -23.26
CA ALA A 207 1.54 -9.62 -22.61
C ALA A 207 2.17 -8.64 -23.63
N LEU A 208 2.77 -9.16 -24.70
CA LEU A 208 3.25 -8.36 -25.82
C LEU A 208 2.10 -7.58 -26.46
N GLU A 209 1.02 -8.26 -26.83
CA GLU A 209 -0.15 -7.64 -27.49
C GLU A 209 -0.77 -6.55 -26.60
N VAL A 210 -0.94 -6.83 -25.30
CA VAL A 210 -1.44 -5.87 -24.33
C VAL A 210 -0.52 -4.65 -24.23
N LEU A 211 0.79 -4.86 -24.15
CA LEU A 211 1.75 -3.76 -23.99
C LEU A 211 1.96 -2.95 -25.27
N GLU A 212 1.78 -3.55 -26.44
CA GLU A 212 1.68 -2.81 -27.71
C GLU A 212 0.45 -1.89 -27.74
N LYS A 213 -0.71 -2.36 -27.26
CA LYS A 213 -1.91 -1.51 -27.10
C LYS A 213 -1.64 -0.37 -26.11
N VAL A 214 -1.05 -0.66 -24.95
CA VAL A 214 -0.70 0.35 -23.94
C VAL A 214 0.24 1.41 -24.53
N LYS A 215 1.27 0.99 -25.27
CA LYS A 215 2.23 1.91 -25.91
C LYS A 215 1.54 2.81 -26.94
N SER A 216 0.71 2.25 -27.80
CA SER A 216 -0.06 3.02 -28.79
C SER A 216 -0.97 4.06 -28.13
N LEU A 217 -1.68 3.67 -27.06
CA LEU A 217 -2.51 4.60 -26.28
C LEU A 217 -1.68 5.71 -25.62
N LEU A 218 -0.50 5.38 -25.10
CA LEU A 218 0.41 6.36 -24.49
C LEU A 218 0.86 7.41 -25.51
N GLU A 219 1.24 6.98 -26.72
CA GLU A 219 1.64 7.86 -27.83
C GLU A 219 0.48 8.72 -28.33
N GLN A 220 -0.72 8.14 -28.45
CA GLN A 220 -1.94 8.87 -28.80
C GLN A 220 -2.25 9.95 -27.76
N LYS A 221 -2.21 9.60 -26.45
CA LYS A 221 -2.48 10.55 -25.36
C LYS A 221 -1.44 11.66 -25.28
N MET A 222 -0.17 11.33 -25.50
CA MET A 222 0.89 12.34 -25.58
C MET A 222 0.62 13.35 -26.71
N THR A 223 0.14 12.88 -27.86
CA THR A 223 -0.21 13.74 -29.01
C THR A 223 -1.41 14.64 -28.69
N GLU A 224 -2.47 14.06 -28.12
CA GLU A 224 -3.67 14.80 -27.70
C GLU A 224 -3.36 15.88 -26.66
N PHE A 225 -2.54 15.57 -25.66
CA PHE A 225 -2.14 16.53 -24.63
C PHE A 225 -1.36 17.71 -25.22
N LYS A 226 -0.44 17.44 -26.16
CA LYS A 226 0.30 18.50 -26.87
C LYS A 226 -0.63 19.39 -27.68
N GLN A 227 -1.57 18.81 -28.42
CA GLN A 227 -2.53 19.55 -29.24
C GLN A 227 -3.46 20.45 -28.41
N ASN A 228 -3.85 19.99 -27.22
CA ASN A 228 -4.71 20.74 -26.31
C ASN A 228 -3.95 21.59 -25.27
N HIS A 229 -2.61 21.63 -25.34
CA HIS A 229 -1.73 22.33 -24.39
C HIS A 229 -1.93 21.90 -22.92
N TRP A 230 -2.27 20.64 -22.69
CA TRP A 230 -2.37 20.07 -21.34
C TRP A 230 -1.02 19.53 -20.88
N THR A 231 -0.64 19.88 -19.65
CA THR A 231 0.62 19.42 -19.04
C THR A 231 0.42 18.24 -18.10
N ASN A 232 -0.75 18.14 -17.47
CA ASN A 232 -1.08 17.09 -16.53
C ASN A 232 -2.58 16.79 -16.58
N VAL A 233 -2.92 15.51 -16.53
CA VAL A 233 -4.29 14.98 -16.55
C VAL A 233 -5.15 15.55 -15.40
N VAL A 234 -4.54 15.90 -14.27
CA VAL A 234 -5.24 16.50 -13.11
C VAL A 234 -5.79 17.89 -13.45
N HIS A 235 -5.17 18.60 -14.40
CA HIS A 235 -5.56 19.94 -14.83
C HIS A 235 -6.21 19.95 -16.22
N SER A 236 -6.60 18.79 -16.72
CA SER A 236 -7.29 18.65 -17.99
C SER A 236 -8.74 18.19 -17.78
N PRO A 237 -9.64 18.37 -18.77
CA PRO A 237 -10.98 17.80 -18.72
C PRO A 237 -10.98 16.27 -18.87
N TYR A 238 -9.82 15.63 -19.03
CA TYR A 238 -9.71 14.19 -19.20
C TYR A 238 -9.89 13.45 -17.87
N LYS A 239 -11.07 12.85 -17.71
CA LYS A 239 -11.46 12.18 -16.47
C LYS A 239 -10.84 10.80 -16.30
N LYS A 240 -10.65 10.06 -17.39
CA LYS A 240 -10.25 8.65 -17.31
C LYS A 240 -8.86 8.47 -16.71
N ARG A 241 -8.66 7.34 -16.03
CA ARG A 241 -7.35 6.84 -15.63
C ARG A 241 -7.20 5.39 -16.04
N LEU A 242 -6.07 5.10 -16.67
CA LEU A 242 -5.74 3.76 -17.16
C LEU A 242 -4.72 3.12 -16.22
N PHE A 243 -5.12 2.06 -15.55
CA PHE A 243 -4.28 1.28 -14.66
C PHE A 243 -3.69 0.08 -15.40
N ILE A 244 -2.37 -0.07 -15.33
CA ILE A 244 -1.64 -1.25 -15.77
C ILE A 244 -1.22 -2.00 -14.52
N ILE A 245 -1.81 -3.18 -14.32
CA ILE A 245 -1.54 -4.04 -13.16
C ILE A 245 -0.66 -5.20 -13.64
N VAL A 246 0.54 -5.30 -13.07
CA VAL A 246 1.44 -6.44 -13.25
C VAL A 246 1.43 -7.25 -11.97
N ASP A 247 0.82 -8.44 -11.96
CA ASP A 247 0.72 -9.25 -10.73
C ASP A 247 2.06 -9.90 -10.35
N GLU A 248 2.81 -10.40 -11.32
CA GLU A 248 4.14 -10.95 -11.11
C GLU A 248 5.12 -10.50 -12.18
N ALA A 249 5.87 -9.46 -11.85
CA ALA A 249 6.93 -8.93 -12.69
C ALA A 249 8.06 -9.93 -12.94
N ALA A 250 8.28 -10.89 -12.04
CA ALA A 250 9.32 -11.91 -12.26
C ALA A 250 9.08 -12.74 -13.53
N GLN A 251 7.82 -12.91 -13.94
CA GLN A 251 7.47 -13.61 -15.18
C GLN A 251 7.80 -12.79 -16.44
N LEU A 252 8.06 -11.49 -16.28
CA LEU A 252 8.49 -10.59 -17.38
C LEU A 252 10.01 -10.53 -17.53
N VAL A 253 10.78 -11.29 -16.74
CA VAL A 253 12.26 -11.27 -16.78
C VAL A 253 12.76 -12.34 -17.76
N PRO A 254 13.55 -11.95 -18.79
CA PRO A 254 14.18 -12.92 -19.68
C PRO A 254 15.14 -13.87 -18.93
N GLU A 255 14.96 -15.18 -19.10
CA GLU A 255 15.85 -16.16 -18.48
C GLU A 255 16.97 -16.63 -19.43
N PRO A 256 18.16 -17.01 -18.92
CA PRO A 256 19.30 -17.40 -19.77
C PRO A 256 19.01 -18.53 -20.76
N HIS A 257 18.16 -19.48 -20.37
CA HIS A 257 17.82 -20.67 -21.14
C HIS A 257 16.74 -20.45 -22.21
N MET A 258 16.07 -19.29 -22.22
CA MET A 258 15.05 -18.96 -23.22
C MET A 258 15.65 -18.67 -24.60
N ASN A 259 14.87 -18.96 -25.65
CA ASN A 259 15.24 -18.63 -27.03
C ASN A 259 15.27 -17.10 -27.27
N LYS A 260 15.92 -16.68 -28.37
CA LYS A 260 16.09 -15.25 -28.70
C LYS A 260 14.76 -14.50 -28.85
N THR A 261 13.76 -15.14 -29.47
CA THR A 261 12.43 -14.54 -29.67
C THR A 261 11.77 -14.21 -28.34
N MET A 262 11.69 -15.19 -27.43
CA MET A 262 11.10 -15.00 -26.10
C MET A 262 11.84 -13.93 -25.30
N LYS A 263 13.18 -13.92 -25.33
CA LYS A 263 13.98 -12.88 -24.67
C LYS A 263 13.65 -11.48 -25.19
N ASN A 264 13.50 -11.34 -26.51
CA ASN A 264 13.14 -10.06 -27.13
C ASN A 264 11.74 -9.60 -26.71
N ILE A 265 10.77 -10.52 -26.66
CA ILE A 265 9.39 -10.23 -26.22
C ILE A 265 9.39 -9.70 -24.78
N LEU A 266 10.00 -10.45 -23.85
CA LEU A 266 10.05 -10.07 -22.43
C LEU A 266 10.81 -8.75 -22.22
N SER A 267 11.91 -8.55 -22.93
CA SER A 267 12.67 -7.28 -22.89
C SER A 267 11.84 -6.10 -23.40
N TYR A 268 11.09 -6.29 -24.49
CA TYR A 268 10.18 -5.28 -25.01
C TYR A 268 9.10 -4.92 -23.96
N CYS A 269 8.50 -5.92 -23.33
CA CYS A 269 7.50 -5.73 -22.30
C CYS A 269 8.04 -4.88 -21.13
N GLN A 270 9.24 -5.19 -20.63
CA GLN A 270 9.89 -4.41 -19.57
C GLN A 270 10.18 -2.97 -20.00
N ASN A 271 10.59 -2.77 -21.26
CA ASN A 271 10.87 -1.44 -21.80
C ASN A 271 9.59 -0.58 -21.84
N VAL A 272 8.47 -1.14 -22.31
CA VAL A 272 7.18 -0.42 -22.33
C VAL A 272 6.75 -0.05 -20.91
N LEU A 273 6.83 -0.97 -19.94
CA LEU A 273 6.46 -0.68 -18.55
C LEU A 273 7.36 0.40 -17.93
N SER A 274 8.65 0.39 -18.23
CA SER A 274 9.61 1.40 -17.78
C SER A 274 9.34 2.77 -18.42
N GLU A 275 8.87 2.79 -19.67
CA GLU A 275 8.43 4.00 -20.35
C GLU A 275 7.15 4.57 -19.74
N VAL A 276 6.14 3.72 -19.50
CA VAL A 276 4.91 4.09 -18.78
C VAL A 276 5.23 4.70 -17.42
N ALA A 277 6.13 4.08 -16.65
CA ALA A 277 6.53 4.61 -15.34
C ALA A 277 7.20 5.99 -15.45
N ARG A 278 7.93 6.26 -16.53
CA ARG A 278 8.69 7.50 -16.70
C ARG A 278 7.84 8.68 -17.17
N ILE A 279 6.90 8.45 -18.09
CA ILE A 279 6.16 9.54 -18.76
C ILE A 279 4.63 9.41 -18.65
N GLY A 280 4.11 8.25 -18.25
CA GLY A 280 2.67 7.97 -18.27
C GLY A 280 1.86 8.67 -17.18
N GLY A 281 2.47 8.98 -16.03
CA GLY A 281 1.78 9.58 -14.88
C GLY A 281 1.01 10.86 -15.22
N ALA A 282 1.66 11.80 -15.92
CA ALA A 282 1.05 13.06 -16.36
C ALA A 282 -0.07 12.87 -17.40
N LEU A 283 -0.08 11.73 -18.11
CA LEU A 283 -1.02 11.40 -19.18
C LEU A 283 -2.23 10.58 -18.69
N GLY A 284 -2.32 10.28 -17.39
CA GLY A 284 -3.41 9.48 -16.82
C GLY A 284 -3.14 7.99 -16.74
N PHE A 285 -1.91 7.54 -16.99
CA PHE A 285 -1.51 6.14 -16.83
C PHE A 285 -1.04 5.91 -15.39
N ARG A 286 -1.43 4.79 -14.80
CA ARG A 286 -1.07 4.37 -13.45
C ARG A 286 -0.47 2.98 -13.54
N LEU A 287 0.69 2.78 -12.91
CA LEU A 287 1.39 1.49 -12.97
C LEU A 287 1.39 0.89 -11.56
N VAL A 288 0.82 -0.29 -11.42
CA VAL A 288 0.84 -1.08 -10.19
C VAL A 288 1.67 -2.32 -10.45
N PHE A 289 2.92 -2.28 -10.00
CA PHE A 289 3.94 -3.23 -10.39
C PHE A 289 4.29 -4.16 -9.23
N CYS A 290 3.91 -5.43 -9.34
CA CYS A 290 3.95 -6.36 -8.23
C CYS A 290 4.94 -7.50 -8.45
N THR A 291 5.52 -8.00 -7.37
CA THR A 291 6.35 -9.21 -7.40
C THR A 291 6.37 -9.94 -6.08
N GLN A 292 6.46 -11.27 -6.11
CA GLN A 292 6.73 -12.08 -4.92
C GLN A 292 8.23 -12.26 -4.65
N TYR A 293 9.07 -11.96 -5.64
CA TYR A 293 10.51 -12.20 -5.63
C TYR A 293 11.24 -10.91 -6.02
N PRO A 294 11.29 -9.90 -5.15
CA PRO A 294 11.96 -8.64 -5.47
C PRO A 294 13.47 -8.87 -5.58
N THR A 295 13.98 -8.80 -6.81
CA THR A 295 15.39 -8.74 -7.16
C THR A 295 15.63 -7.51 -8.04
N ALA A 296 16.90 -7.17 -8.32
CA ALA A 296 17.20 -6.06 -9.21
C ALA A 296 16.63 -6.24 -10.62
N ASP A 297 16.49 -7.50 -11.07
CA ASP A 297 15.97 -7.85 -12.40
C ASP A 297 14.44 -7.83 -12.44
N THR A 298 13.79 -8.31 -11.37
CA THR A 298 12.31 -8.34 -11.30
C THR A 298 11.72 -6.98 -10.95
N LEU A 299 12.48 -6.10 -10.27
CA LEU A 299 12.08 -4.74 -9.94
C LEU A 299 13.08 -3.72 -10.51
N PRO A 300 12.95 -3.39 -11.81
CA PRO A 300 13.87 -2.47 -12.48
C PRO A 300 13.97 -1.12 -11.77
N ARG A 301 15.20 -0.58 -11.71
CA ARG A 301 15.49 0.72 -11.05
C ARG A 301 14.59 1.84 -11.55
N GLN A 302 14.32 1.91 -12.86
CA GLN A 302 13.49 2.95 -13.46
C GLN A 302 12.06 2.90 -12.93
N ILE A 303 11.46 1.71 -12.81
CA ILE A 303 10.13 1.56 -12.21
C ILE A 303 10.17 1.96 -10.74
N LYS A 304 11.15 1.47 -9.98
CA LYS A 304 11.27 1.78 -8.55
C LYS A 304 11.47 3.27 -8.26
N GLN A 305 12.19 4.00 -9.12
CA GLN A 305 12.45 5.43 -8.96
C GLN A 305 11.26 6.30 -9.34
N ASN A 306 10.33 5.82 -10.19
CA ASN A 306 9.13 6.55 -10.58
C ASN A 306 7.88 6.15 -9.75
N ALA A 307 8.00 5.12 -8.91
CA ALA A 307 6.96 4.70 -7.96
C ALA A 307 7.33 5.12 -6.53
N ASP A 308 6.91 6.33 -6.14
CA ASP A 308 7.26 6.87 -4.81
C ASP A 308 6.60 6.11 -3.67
N ILE A 309 5.44 5.49 -3.92
CA ILE A 309 4.81 4.60 -2.96
C ILE A 309 5.25 3.16 -3.18
N LYS A 310 5.78 2.56 -2.12
CA LYS A 310 6.19 1.16 -2.09
C LYS A 310 5.43 0.47 -0.98
N ILE A 311 4.69 -0.58 -1.35
CA ILE A 311 3.97 -1.41 -0.40
C ILE A 311 4.69 -2.75 -0.35
N SER A 312 4.99 -3.22 0.85
CA SER A 312 5.55 -4.56 1.02
C SER A 312 4.81 -5.31 2.11
N PHE A 313 4.27 -6.47 1.73
CA PHE A 313 3.91 -7.52 2.67
C PHE A 313 5.19 -8.25 3.11
N ARG A 314 5.01 -9.28 3.93
CA ARG A 314 6.12 -10.08 4.43
C ARG A 314 7.02 -10.57 3.28
N LEU A 315 8.33 -10.40 3.46
CA LEU A 315 9.37 -10.90 2.56
C LEU A 315 10.27 -11.90 3.31
N PRO A 316 11.01 -12.78 2.62
CA PRO A 316 11.75 -13.83 3.30
C PRO A 316 13.07 -13.33 3.89
N THR A 317 13.66 -12.26 3.34
CA THR A 317 15.00 -11.80 3.69
C THR A 317 15.09 -10.27 3.71
N GLY A 318 16.05 -9.75 4.48
CA GLY A 318 16.34 -8.31 4.50
C GLY A 318 16.81 -7.79 3.15
N TYR A 319 17.53 -8.58 2.36
CA TYR A 319 17.91 -8.21 0.99
C TYR A 319 16.68 -8.00 0.10
N ALA A 320 15.70 -8.90 0.15
CA ALA A 320 14.43 -8.73 -0.56
C ALA A 320 13.70 -7.46 -0.10
N SER A 321 13.70 -7.16 1.20
CA SER A 321 13.15 -5.90 1.73
C SER A 321 13.87 -4.68 1.14
N GLN A 322 15.20 -4.67 1.15
CA GLN A 322 15.97 -3.55 0.57
C GLN A 322 15.70 -3.34 -0.91
N VAL A 323 15.55 -4.41 -1.68
CA VAL A 323 15.19 -4.29 -3.10
C VAL A 323 13.81 -3.67 -3.24
N ALA A 324 12.83 -4.17 -2.48
CA ALA A 324 11.42 -3.81 -2.59
C ALA A 324 11.09 -2.39 -2.09
N ILE A 325 11.66 -1.98 -0.96
CA ILE A 325 11.29 -0.74 -0.25
C ILE A 325 12.48 0.19 0.04
N ASP A 326 13.69 -0.12 -0.45
CA ASP A 326 14.92 0.64 -0.17
C ASP A 326 15.29 0.68 1.33
N ASP A 327 14.73 -0.24 2.13
CA ASP A 327 14.90 -0.31 3.57
C ASP A 327 14.66 -1.74 4.08
N TYR A 328 15.01 -2.00 5.34
CA TYR A 328 14.70 -3.25 6.03
C TYR A 328 13.34 -3.18 6.73
N GLY A 329 12.80 -4.33 7.11
CA GLY A 329 11.61 -4.44 7.96
C GLY A 329 10.53 -5.34 7.40
N ALA A 330 10.44 -5.51 6.07
CA ALA A 330 9.44 -6.40 5.47
C ALA A 330 9.67 -7.87 5.88
N GLU A 331 10.92 -8.25 6.13
CA GLU A 331 11.31 -9.56 6.65
C GLU A 331 10.95 -9.79 8.13
N LYS A 332 10.60 -8.73 8.85
CA LYS A 332 10.21 -8.75 10.26
C LYS A 332 8.70 -8.68 10.46
N LEU A 333 7.93 -8.46 9.39
CA LEU A 333 6.47 -8.44 9.47
C LEU A 333 5.93 -9.78 10.00
N PRO A 334 4.98 -9.75 10.95
CA PRO A 334 4.49 -10.96 11.62
C PRO A 334 3.71 -11.86 10.65
N SER A 335 4.02 -13.17 10.66
CA SER A 335 3.30 -14.14 9.83
C SER A 335 1.87 -14.41 10.29
N ALA A 336 1.56 -14.13 11.56
CA ALA A 336 0.25 -14.40 12.16
C ALA A 336 -0.86 -13.47 11.64
N PHE A 337 -0.51 -12.36 10.99
CA PHE A 337 -1.45 -11.36 10.50
C PHE A 337 -1.29 -11.15 8.99
N PRO A 338 -1.86 -12.03 8.14
CA PRO A 338 -1.94 -11.80 6.70
C PRO A 338 -2.59 -10.44 6.42
N GLY A 339 -2.06 -9.69 5.45
CA GLY A 339 -2.48 -8.31 5.18
C GLY A 339 -1.72 -7.25 6.01
N ARG A 340 -0.85 -7.65 6.95
CA ARG A 340 0.08 -6.70 7.57
C ARG A 340 1.12 -6.28 6.54
N ALA A 341 1.23 -4.98 6.29
CA ALA A 341 2.09 -4.41 5.28
C ALA A 341 2.90 -3.22 5.79
N ILE A 342 4.06 -3.00 5.20
CA ILE A 342 4.80 -1.75 5.26
C ILE A 342 4.38 -0.88 4.07
N ILE A 343 4.04 0.38 4.36
CA ILE A 343 3.97 1.46 3.38
C ILE A 343 5.24 2.28 3.52
N LYS A 344 5.99 2.40 2.45
CA LYS A 344 7.19 3.22 2.38
C LYS A 344 7.01 4.33 1.34
N THR A 345 7.10 5.56 1.83
CA THR A 345 7.24 6.80 1.05
C THR A 345 8.49 7.52 1.59
N HIS A 346 8.41 8.84 1.82
CA HIS A 346 9.38 9.55 2.65
C HIS A 346 9.46 8.98 4.08
N GLU A 347 8.32 8.51 4.60
CA GLU A 347 8.19 7.83 5.90
C GLU A 347 7.87 6.34 5.73
N MET A 348 8.13 5.54 6.77
CA MET A 348 7.74 4.14 6.84
C MET A 348 6.59 3.97 7.83
N LYS A 349 5.53 3.27 7.43
CA LYS A 349 4.38 2.96 8.29
C LYS A 349 4.07 1.48 8.19
N ILE A 350 3.63 0.89 9.29
CA ILE A 350 3.03 -0.45 9.29
C ILE A 350 1.51 -0.28 9.37
N VAL A 351 0.77 -1.01 8.55
CA VAL A 351 -0.70 -1.01 8.51
C VAL A 351 -1.24 -2.42 8.33
N GLN A 352 -2.50 -2.62 8.73
CA GLN A 352 -3.29 -3.76 8.30
C GLN A 352 -4.12 -3.38 7.07
N THR A 353 -3.90 -4.03 5.94
CA THR A 353 -4.68 -3.81 4.71
C THR A 353 -6.10 -4.36 4.86
N PRO A 354 -7.09 -3.81 4.15
CA PRO A 354 -8.43 -4.38 4.14
C PRO A 354 -8.44 -5.80 3.57
N LEU A 355 -9.40 -6.59 4.03
CA LEU A 355 -9.70 -7.92 3.54
C LEU A 355 -11.07 -7.88 2.83
N ILE A 356 -11.06 -8.31 1.57
CA ILE A 356 -12.25 -8.66 0.81
C ILE A 356 -12.09 -10.11 0.36
N ASP A 357 -13.11 -10.94 0.59
CA ASP A 357 -13.15 -12.28 0.03
C ASP A 357 -13.71 -12.28 -1.39
N ASP A 358 -13.50 -13.39 -2.09
CA ASP A 358 -13.91 -13.54 -3.48
C ASP A 358 -15.45 -13.44 -3.66
N GLU A 359 -16.25 -13.86 -2.68
CA GLU A 359 -17.71 -13.84 -2.76
C GLU A 359 -18.23 -12.40 -2.61
N GLU A 360 -17.78 -11.69 -1.58
CA GLU A 360 -18.10 -10.28 -1.35
C GLU A 360 -17.67 -9.44 -2.55
N MET A 361 -16.46 -9.66 -3.06
CA MET A 361 -15.93 -8.98 -4.24
C MET A 361 -16.80 -9.19 -5.46
N MET A 362 -17.14 -10.43 -5.80
CA MET A 362 -17.97 -10.73 -6.99
C MET A 362 -19.39 -10.19 -6.83
N LYS A 363 -19.95 -10.20 -5.61
CA LYS A 363 -21.25 -9.60 -5.33
C LYS A 363 -21.25 -8.08 -5.60
N ARG A 364 -20.21 -7.37 -5.20
CA ARG A 364 -20.03 -5.92 -5.43
C ARG A 364 -19.81 -5.59 -6.89
N LEU A 365 -18.97 -6.38 -7.56
CA LEU A 365 -18.58 -6.15 -8.94
C LEU A 365 -19.57 -6.69 -9.98
N GLY A 366 -20.54 -7.52 -9.57
CA GLY A 366 -21.50 -8.18 -10.48
C GLY A 366 -22.27 -7.22 -11.37
N ARG A 367 -22.60 -6.00 -10.89
CA ARG A 367 -23.28 -4.96 -11.67
C ARG A 367 -22.46 -4.37 -12.81
N TYR A 368 -21.14 -4.60 -12.84
CA TYR A 368 -20.24 -4.11 -13.88
C TYR A 368 -19.86 -5.19 -14.89
N GLN A 369 -20.38 -6.41 -14.73
CA GLN A 369 -20.10 -7.51 -15.64
C GLN A 369 -20.75 -7.29 -17.02
N VAL A 370 -19.99 -7.57 -18.07
CA VAL A 370 -20.46 -7.61 -19.45
C VAL A 370 -20.63 -9.06 -19.90
N ALA A 371 -21.48 -9.28 -20.90
CA ALA A 371 -21.73 -10.61 -21.43
C ALA A 371 -20.44 -11.25 -21.94
N LYS A 372 -20.19 -12.52 -21.57
CA LYS A 372 -19.10 -13.29 -22.16
C LYS A 372 -19.33 -13.38 -23.66
N PRO A 373 -18.34 -13.08 -24.52
CA PRO A 373 -18.44 -13.39 -25.94
C PRO A 373 -18.82 -14.87 -26.06
N ARG A 374 -19.92 -15.19 -26.74
CA ARG A 374 -20.22 -16.58 -27.08
C ARG A 374 -19.03 -17.08 -27.89
N LYS A 375 -18.29 -18.07 -27.38
CA LYS A 375 -17.31 -18.80 -28.21
C LYS A 375 -18.05 -19.18 -29.48
N GLY A 376 -17.65 -18.60 -30.61
CA GLY A 376 -18.13 -19.05 -31.91
C GLY A 376 -17.90 -20.56 -31.95
N LYS A 377 -18.95 -21.32 -32.24
CA LYS A 377 -18.74 -22.68 -32.72
C LYS A 377 -17.77 -22.55 -33.88
N ASN A 378 -16.63 -23.23 -33.80
CA ASN A 378 -15.87 -23.56 -35.00
C ASN A 378 -16.83 -24.35 -35.89
N GLU A 379 -17.50 -23.68 -36.83
CA GLU A 379 -17.98 -24.31 -38.05
C GLU A 379 -16.74 -24.58 -38.92
N GLY A 380 -16.00 -25.60 -38.49
CA GLY A 380 -14.98 -26.28 -39.28
C GLY A 380 -15.47 -27.70 -39.51
N THR A 381 -16.61 -27.85 -40.17
CA THR A 381 -16.93 -29.08 -40.90
C THR A 381 -16.14 -29.03 -42.20
N GLU A 382 -14.88 -29.49 -42.15
CA GLU A 382 -14.23 -30.05 -43.34
C GLU A 382 -14.70 -31.50 -43.45
N ASP A 383 -15.86 -31.71 -44.05
CA ASP A 383 -16.22 -32.99 -44.63
C ASP A 383 -15.34 -33.19 -45.86
N PHE A 384 -14.36 -34.09 -45.74
CA PHE A 384 -13.61 -34.59 -46.88
C PHE A 384 -14.56 -35.36 -47.80
N VAL A 385 -14.95 -34.74 -48.92
CA VAL A 385 -15.56 -35.46 -50.04
C VAL A 385 -14.45 -36.16 -50.82
N HIS A 386 -14.34 -37.47 -50.65
CA HIS A 386 -13.60 -38.33 -51.56
C HIS A 386 -14.33 -38.42 -52.90
N PHE A 387 -13.73 -37.90 -53.96
CA PHE A 387 -14.12 -38.24 -55.33
C PHE A 387 -13.42 -39.54 -55.73
N GLY A 388 -14.23 -40.56 -56.01
CA GLY A 388 -13.91 -41.66 -56.91
C GLY A 388 -14.58 -41.45 -58.25
#